data_AF-A0A1I8ISY8-F1
#
_entry.id   AF-A0A1I8ISY8-F1
#
_cell.length_a   1.000
_cell.length_b   1.000
_cell.length_c   1.000
_cell.angle_alpha   90.00
_cell.angle_beta   90.00
_cell.angle_gamma   90.00
#
_symmetry.space_group_name_H-M   'P 1'
#
loop_
_entity.id
_entity.type
_entity.pdbx_description
1 polymer ?
#
loop_
_entity_poly.entity_id
_entity_poly.type
_entity_poly.pdbx_seq_one_letter_code
_entity_poly.pdbx_strand_id
1 'polypeptide(L)'
;MDVLNLFEENKVEQVRAIEKRTRNEIERKKEELRFLVGERYRELIVAADVIKTMSGSAQEINDSLAQLSAHRTRLQRERRHLQAFARRRHGDGVGVGQEAVDPRFELRVRRSQIGAQIRLLLDTPELVYSSLESQSCLSAAQLFFIASHVHTHLELNPDLEEAGLKAEALLRWSDVGQLKKPVVARCRELLAQPITFSAGSLCDRSQAFAQHLAALMLLNGLGIEAVIADFFSLR
;
A
#
# COMPACT_ATOMS: atom_id res chain seq x y z
N MET A 1 -6.39 65.70 5.84
CA MET A 1 -7.01 66.81 6.58
C MET A 1 -5.98 67.92 6.62
N ASP A 2 -6.19 68.99 5.88
CA ASP A 2 -5.31 70.15 5.96
C ASP A 2 -5.40 70.77 7.35
N VAL A 3 -4.23 71.04 7.95
CA VAL A 3 -4.10 71.47 9.34
C VAL A 3 -4.81 72.80 9.58
N LEU A 4 -4.84 73.67 8.57
CA LEU A 4 -5.48 74.99 8.62
C LEU A 4 -7.01 74.89 8.72
N ASN A 5 -7.65 74.05 7.89
CA ASN A 5 -9.10 73.86 7.92
C ASN A 5 -9.58 73.26 9.25
N LEU A 6 -8.74 72.45 9.92
CA LEU A 6 -9.05 71.85 11.22
C LEU A 6 -9.21 72.91 12.33
N PHE A 7 -8.37 73.95 12.32
CA PHE A 7 -8.38 75.04 13.30
C PHE A 7 -9.44 76.10 13.00
N GLU A 8 -9.83 76.28 11.73
CA GLU A 8 -10.89 77.24 11.35
C GLU A 8 -12.31 76.73 11.66
N GLU A 9 -12.55 75.42 11.54
CA GLU A 9 -13.91 74.84 11.70
C GLU A 9 -14.24 74.39 13.12
N ASN A 10 -13.26 74.21 14.01
CA ASN A 10 -13.45 73.58 15.33
C ASN A 10 -13.07 74.50 16.50
N LYS A 11 -13.86 74.44 17.58
CA LYS A 11 -13.55 75.15 18.84
C LYS A 11 -12.34 74.50 19.54
N VAL A 12 -11.60 75.29 20.33
CA VAL A 12 -10.35 74.87 21.02
C VAL A 12 -10.50 73.56 21.82
N GLU A 13 -11.66 73.34 22.45
CA GLU A 13 -11.95 72.10 23.20
C GLU A 13 -12.07 70.87 22.29
N GLN A 14 -12.70 71.02 21.13
CA GLN A 14 -12.83 69.95 20.14
C GLN A 14 -11.47 69.59 19.55
N VAL A 15 -10.61 70.58 19.30
CA VAL A 15 -9.24 70.35 18.83
C VAL A 15 -8.41 69.57 19.85
N ARG A 16 -8.51 69.87 21.16
CA ARG A 16 -7.84 69.07 22.21
C ARG A 16 -8.39 67.65 22.31
N ALA A 17 -9.70 67.46 22.12
CA ALA A 17 -10.30 66.14 22.09
C ALA A 17 -9.79 65.31 20.89
N ILE A 18 -9.66 65.94 19.73
CA ILE A 18 -9.10 65.33 18.51
C ILE A 18 -7.61 64.99 18.72
N GLU A 19 -6.82 65.89 19.31
CA GLU A 19 -5.41 65.64 19.64
C GLU A 19 -5.26 64.42 20.56
N LYS A 20 -6.01 64.38 21.67
CA LYS A 20 -6.00 63.26 22.62
C LYS A 20 -6.43 61.95 21.95
N ARG A 21 -7.47 61.99 21.12
CA ARG A 21 -7.92 60.82 20.35
C ARG A 21 -6.84 60.33 19.39
N THR A 22 -6.25 61.24 18.63
CA THR A 22 -5.19 60.92 17.66
C THR A 22 -3.98 60.33 18.36
N ARG A 23 -3.59 60.88 19.51
CA ARG A 23 -2.49 60.36 20.32
C ARG A 23 -2.77 58.93 20.82
N ASN A 24 -3.98 58.66 21.27
CA ASN A 24 -4.39 57.32 21.67
C ASN A 24 -4.42 56.35 20.48
N GLU A 25 -4.87 56.79 19.30
CA GLU A 25 -4.86 55.97 18.08
C GLU A 25 -3.42 55.67 17.61
N ILE A 26 -2.48 56.61 17.77
CA ILE A 26 -1.06 56.41 17.48
C ILE A 26 -0.47 55.34 18.41
N GLU A 27 -0.68 55.45 19.72
CA GLU A 27 -0.16 54.44 20.67
C GLU A 27 -0.79 53.06 20.43
N ARG A 28 -2.09 53.00 20.12
CA ARG A 28 -2.75 51.73 19.77
C ARG A 28 -2.15 51.10 18.51
N LYS A 29 -1.98 51.87 17.43
CA LYS A 29 -1.36 51.39 16.19
C LYS A 29 0.09 50.96 16.40
N LYS A 30 0.82 51.64 17.27
CA LYS A 30 2.20 51.28 17.61
C LYS A 30 2.27 49.92 18.31
N GLU A 31 1.37 49.67 19.25
CA GLU A 31 1.25 48.38 19.92
C GLU A 31 0.79 47.27 18.96
N GLU A 32 -0.20 47.54 18.11
CA GLU A 32 -0.65 46.63 17.05
C GLU A 32 0.49 46.25 16.09
N LEU A 33 1.30 47.23 15.66
CA LEU A 33 2.47 46.97 14.81
C LEU A 33 3.50 46.11 15.53
N ARG A 34 3.75 46.37 16.81
CA ARG A 34 4.70 45.58 17.60
C ARG A 34 4.26 44.13 17.73
N PHE A 35 2.96 43.92 17.93
CA PHE A 35 2.36 42.59 17.96
C PHE A 35 2.45 41.90 16.60
N LEU A 36 1.99 42.56 15.53
CA LEU A 36 1.95 41.98 14.18
C LEU A 36 3.33 41.60 13.65
N VAL A 37 4.33 42.45 13.92
CA VAL A 37 5.72 42.19 13.53
C VAL A 37 6.32 41.07 14.37
N GLY A 38 6.03 41.01 15.67
CA GLY A 38 6.48 39.92 16.55
C GLY A 38 5.92 38.56 16.15
N GLU A 39 4.62 38.49 15.88
CA GLU A 39 3.96 37.27 15.40
C GLU A 39 4.53 36.84 14.05
N ARG A 40 4.70 37.77 13.10
CA ARG A 40 5.24 37.44 11.78
C ARG A 40 6.69 36.93 11.83
N TYR A 41 7.53 37.46 12.72
CA TYR A 41 8.88 36.92 12.94
C TYR A 41 8.84 35.52 13.57
N ARG A 42 7.93 35.29 14.52
CA ARG A 42 7.74 33.98 15.14
C ARG A 42 7.29 32.94 14.12
N GLU A 43 6.31 33.28 13.27
CA GLU A 43 5.85 32.42 12.18
C GLU A 43 6.98 32.08 11.20
N LEU A 44 7.83 33.06 10.85
CA LEU A 44 8.97 32.84 9.96
C LEU A 44 9.99 31.86 10.56
N ILE A 45 10.26 31.97 11.87
CA ILE A 45 11.15 31.04 12.59
C ILE A 45 10.56 29.63 12.60
N VAL A 46 9.27 29.50 12.93
CA VAL A 46 8.58 28.21 12.92
C VAL A 46 8.58 27.59 11.52
N ALA A 47 8.33 28.39 10.48
CA ALA A 47 8.41 27.92 9.10
C ALA A 47 9.82 27.43 8.74
N ALA A 48 10.86 28.13 9.19
CA ALA A 48 12.25 27.70 8.99
C ALA A 48 12.55 26.37 9.69
N ASP A 49 12.06 26.17 10.92
CA ASP A 49 12.20 24.90 11.64
C ASP A 49 11.47 23.76 10.94
N VAL A 50 10.26 24.00 10.43
CA VAL A 50 9.51 23.02 9.62
C VAL A 50 10.26 22.65 8.34
N ILE A 51 10.84 23.63 7.64
CA ILE A 51 11.66 23.35 6.45
C ILE A 51 12.87 22.49 6.82
N LYS A 52 13.49 22.74 7.97
CA LYS A 52 14.63 21.96 8.46
C LYS A 52 14.22 20.52 8.81
N THR A 53 13.10 20.31 9.48
CA THR A 53 12.61 18.95 9.79
C THR A 53 12.21 18.21 8.52
N MET A 54 11.52 18.86 7.58
CA MET A 54 11.18 18.30 6.28
C MET A 54 12.44 17.89 5.49
N SER A 55 13.49 18.71 5.52
CA SER A 55 14.77 18.38 4.89
C SER A 55 15.43 17.15 5.53
N GLY A 56 15.43 17.07 6.87
CA GLY A 56 15.91 15.89 7.60
C GLY A 56 15.15 14.62 7.22
N SER A 57 13.82 14.66 7.22
CA SER A 57 12.99 13.52 6.81
C SER A 57 13.21 13.13 5.35
N ALA A 58 13.40 14.09 4.44
CA ALA A 58 13.73 13.79 3.05
C ALA A 58 15.07 13.06 2.91
N GLN A 59 16.07 13.43 3.71
CA GLN A 59 17.36 12.75 3.74
C GLN A 59 17.23 11.31 4.28
N GLU A 60 16.49 11.10 5.35
CA GLU A 60 16.23 9.76 5.90
C GLU A 60 15.53 8.84 4.90
N ILE A 61 14.56 9.38 4.15
CA ILE A 61 13.89 8.66 3.06
C ILE A 61 14.89 8.28 1.96
N ASN A 62 15.77 9.20 1.57
CA ASN A 62 16.78 8.93 0.55
C ASN A 62 17.79 7.86 1.00
N ASP A 63 18.23 7.90 2.25
CA ASP A 63 19.13 6.90 2.82
C ASP A 63 18.44 5.52 2.88
N SER A 64 17.16 5.48 3.27
CA SER A 64 16.36 4.25 3.28
C SER A 64 16.19 3.66 1.88
N LEU A 65 15.96 4.51 0.87
CA LEU A 65 15.86 4.09 -0.53
C LEU A 65 17.20 3.57 -1.05
N ALA A 66 18.31 4.22 -0.70
CA ALA A 66 19.65 3.77 -1.05
C ALA A 66 19.93 2.38 -0.45
N GLN A 67 19.60 2.16 0.82
CA GLN A 67 19.73 0.85 1.48
C GLN A 67 18.88 -0.22 0.80
N LEU A 68 17.62 0.08 0.46
CA LEU A 68 16.74 -0.85 -0.24
C LEU A 68 17.26 -1.20 -1.64
N SER A 69 17.79 -0.22 -2.37
CA SER A 69 18.42 -0.46 -3.67
C SER A 69 19.67 -1.34 -3.54
N ALA A 70 20.52 -1.10 -2.53
CA ALA A 70 21.69 -1.91 -2.26
C ALA A 70 21.29 -3.36 -1.91
N HIS A 71 20.28 -3.54 -1.06
CA HIS A 71 19.74 -4.85 -0.70
C HIS A 71 19.19 -5.59 -1.92
N ARG A 72 18.43 -4.90 -2.78
CA ARG A 72 17.94 -5.44 -4.05
C ARG A 72 19.08 -5.90 -4.96
N THR A 73 20.14 -5.11 -5.13
CA THR A 73 21.29 -5.52 -5.96
C THR A 73 22.03 -6.71 -5.37
N ARG A 74 22.10 -6.82 -4.04
CA ARG A 74 22.70 -7.98 -3.35
C ARG A 74 21.86 -9.24 -3.59
N LEU A 75 20.55 -9.18 -3.35
CA LEU A 75 19.65 -10.31 -3.61
C LEU A 75 19.65 -10.73 -5.08
N GLN A 76 19.70 -9.77 -6.01
CA GLN A 76 19.82 -10.09 -7.44
C GLN A 76 21.13 -10.81 -7.77
N ARG A 77 22.25 -10.43 -7.14
CA ARG A 77 23.53 -11.13 -7.28
C ARG A 77 23.45 -12.54 -6.71
N GLU A 78 22.97 -12.71 -5.49
CA GLU A 78 22.77 -14.02 -4.85
C GLU A 78 21.87 -14.94 -5.70
N ARG A 79 20.76 -14.40 -6.24
CA ARG A 79 19.87 -15.13 -7.16
C ARG A 79 20.61 -15.58 -8.44
N ARG A 80 21.43 -14.72 -9.04
CA ARG A 80 22.25 -15.08 -10.22
C ARG A 80 23.26 -16.18 -9.88
N HIS A 81 23.91 -16.11 -8.71
CA HIS A 81 24.82 -17.15 -8.25
C HIS A 81 24.10 -18.49 -8.04
N LEU A 82 22.93 -18.49 -7.41
CA LEU A 82 22.10 -19.69 -7.22
C LEU A 82 21.63 -20.28 -8.56
N GLN A 83 21.22 -19.45 -9.51
CA GLN A 83 20.85 -19.89 -10.86
C GLN A 83 22.05 -20.49 -11.61
N ALA A 84 23.22 -19.87 -11.52
CA ALA A 84 24.44 -20.41 -12.11
C ALA A 84 24.84 -21.75 -11.48
N PHE A 85 24.67 -21.89 -10.16
CA PHE A 85 24.93 -23.14 -9.45
C PHE A 85 23.93 -24.24 -9.82
N ALA A 86 22.63 -23.92 -9.91
CA ALA A 86 21.59 -24.86 -10.34
C ALA A 86 21.83 -25.34 -11.78
N ARG A 87 22.27 -24.47 -12.69
CA ARG A 87 22.67 -24.84 -14.06
C ARG A 87 23.85 -25.81 -14.07
N ARG A 88 24.86 -25.62 -13.21
CA ARG A 88 26.00 -26.54 -13.11
C ARG A 88 25.60 -27.91 -12.58
N ARG A 89 24.69 -27.99 -11.62
CA ARG A 89 24.20 -29.28 -11.08
C ARG A 89 23.34 -30.06 -12.05
N HIS A 90 22.60 -29.38 -12.93
CA HIS A 90 21.73 -30.04 -13.91
C HIS A 90 22.48 -30.56 -15.15
N GLY A 91 23.75 -30.17 -15.33
CA GLY A 91 24.62 -30.61 -16.43
C GLY A 91 25.61 -31.72 -16.08
N ASP A 92 25.61 -32.24 -14.85
CA ASP A 92 26.55 -33.28 -14.42
C ASP A 92 25.87 -34.66 -14.39
N GLY A 93 25.55 -35.14 -15.58
CA GLY A 93 24.85 -36.40 -15.78
C GLY A 93 24.68 -36.71 -17.26
N VAL A 94 25.81 -36.81 -17.97
CA VAL A 94 26.06 -37.48 -19.27
C VAL A 94 27.12 -36.66 -20.00
N GLY A 95 28.32 -37.24 -20.14
CA GLY A 95 29.42 -36.64 -20.88
C GLY A 95 29.06 -36.51 -22.36
N VAL A 96 28.69 -35.31 -22.79
CA VAL A 96 28.79 -34.82 -24.16
C VAL A 96 29.22 -33.35 -24.05
N GLY A 97 30.09 -32.92 -24.96
CA GLY A 97 30.83 -31.66 -24.90
C GLY A 97 29.99 -30.42 -24.65
N GLN A 98 30.69 -29.34 -24.31
CA GLN A 98 30.19 -27.96 -24.26
C GLN A 98 29.56 -27.54 -25.59
N GLU A 99 28.35 -27.99 -25.87
CA GLU A 99 27.45 -27.31 -26.80
C GLU A 99 26.70 -26.27 -25.99
N ALA A 100 26.85 -25.01 -26.41
CA ALA A 100 26.10 -23.89 -25.87
C ALA A 100 24.61 -24.30 -25.77
N VAL A 101 24.04 -24.25 -24.57
CA VAL A 101 22.61 -24.51 -24.37
C VAL A 101 21.85 -23.71 -25.41
N ASP A 102 21.16 -24.40 -26.31
CA ASP A 102 20.50 -23.82 -27.46
C ASP A 102 19.64 -22.64 -26.98
N PRO A 103 19.85 -21.40 -27.47
CA PRO A 103 19.06 -20.24 -27.02
C PRO A 103 17.55 -20.48 -27.27
N ARG A 104 17.22 -21.31 -28.26
CA ARG A 104 15.86 -21.76 -28.57
C ARG A 104 15.25 -22.68 -27.50
N PHE A 105 16.06 -23.48 -26.79
CA PHE A 105 15.59 -24.31 -25.68
C PHE A 105 15.30 -23.46 -24.44
N GLU A 106 16.19 -22.53 -24.08
CA GLU A 106 15.96 -21.61 -22.95
C GLU A 106 14.70 -20.75 -23.17
N LEU A 107 14.50 -20.23 -24.38
CA LEU A 107 13.27 -19.50 -24.76
C LEU A 107 12.02 -20.38 -24.64
N ARG A 108 12.08 -21.65 -25.04
CA ARG A 108 10.94 -22.58 -24.96
C ARG A 108 10.58 -22.89 -23.51
N VAL A 109 11.57 -23.13 -22.65
CA VAL A 109 11.36 -23.37 -21.22
C VAL A 109 10.75 -22.13 -20.55
N ARG A 110 11.25 -20.92 -20.85
CA ARG A 110 10.66 -19.68 -20.33
C ARG A 110 9.21 -19.49 -20.77
N ARG A 111 8.90 -19.73 -22.05
CA ARG A 111 7.53 -19.65 -22.57
C ARG A 111 6.61 -20.68 -21.91
N SER A 112 7.08 -21.89 -21.66
CA SER A 112 6.31 -22.91 -20.92
C SER A 112 6.09 -22.53 -19.46
N GLN A 113 7.07 -21.92 -18.79
CA GLN A 113 6.92 -21.43 -17.42
C GLN A 113 5.87 -20.31 -17.34
N ILE A 114 5.93 -19.34 -18.25
CA ILE A 114 4.94 -18.27 -18.36
C ILE A 114 3.55 -18.86 -18.69
N GLY A 115 3.47 -19.81 -19.62
CA GLY A 115 2.23 -20.50 -19.97
C GLY A 115 1.60 -21.24 -18.79
N ALA A 116 2.40 -21.91 -17.96
CA ALA A 116 1.93 -22.57 -16.74
C ALA A 116 1.43 -21.58 -15.69
N GLN A 117 2.08 -20.41 -15.56
CA GLN A 117 1.64 -19.35 -14.66
C GLN A 117 0.33 -18.70 -15.11
N ILE A 118 0.17 -18.45 -16.42
CA ILE A 118 -1.09 -17.98 -17.00
C ILE A 118 -2.18 -19.03 -16.82
N ARG A 119 -1.86 -20.32 -17.03
CA ARG A 119 -2.80 -21.41 -16.81
C ARG A 119 -3.28 -21.49 -15.37
N LEU A 120 -2.35 -21.36 -14.42
CA LEU A 120 -2.68 -21.29 -12.99
C LEU A 120 -3.62 -20.10 -12.71
N LEU A 121 -3.34 -18.93 -13.28
CA LEU A 121 -4.20 -17.74 -13.13
C LEU A 121 -5.62 -17.99 -13.67
N LEU A 122 -5.73 -18.67 -14.81
CA LEU A 122 -7.01 -19.01 -15.43
C LEU A 122 -7.81 -20.03 -14.60
N ASP A 123 -7.13 -20.97 -13.97
CA ASP A 123 -7.78 -22.01 -13.16
C ASP A 123 -8.12 -21.51 -11.73
N THR A 124 -7.50 -20.41 -11.26
CA THR A 124 -7.70 -19.91 -9.89
C THR A 124 -9.14 -19.56 -9.48
N PRO A 125 -9.99 -18.94 -10.32
CA PRO A 125 -11.39 -18.68 -9.95
C PRO A 125 -12.17 -19.96 -9.66
N GLU A 126 -12.07 -20.97 -10.51
CA GLU A 126 -12.77 -22.25 -10.34
C GLU A 126 -12.27 -22.99 -9.09
N LEU A 127 -10.96 -22.96 -8.84
CA LEU A 127 -10.36 -23.54 -7.63
C LEU A 127 -10.78 -22.79 -6.36
N VAL A 128 -10.91 -21.46 -6.42
CA VAL A 128 -11.42 -20.65 -5.31
C VAL A 128 -12.90 -20.95 -5.05
N TYR A 129 -13.74 -21.01 -6.08
CA TYR A 129 -15.16 -21.32 -5.93
C TYR A 129 -15.41 -22.74 -5.42
N SER A 130 -14.72 -23.75 -5.94
CA SER A 130 -14.79 -25.13 -5.42
C SER A 130 -14.27 -25.26 -3.98
N SER A 131 -13.24 -24.47 -3.61
CA SER A 131 -12.76 -24.40 -2.21
C SER A 131 -13.76 -23.71 -1.27
N LEU A 132 -14.55 -22.75 -1.79
CA LEU A 132 -15.65 -22.14 -1.05
C LEU A 132 -16.83 -23.10 -0.89
N GLU A 133 -17.16 -23.88 -1.92
CA GLU A 133 -18.21 -24.90 -1.87
C GLU A 133 -17.89 -26.02 -0.87
N SER A 134 -16.61 -26.36 -0.70
CA SER A 134 -16.10 -27.31 0.30
C SER A 134 -15.86 -26.69 1.69
N GLN A 135 -16.34 -25.47 1.95
CA GLN A 135 -16.23 -24.74 3.23
C GLN A 135 -14.80 -24.51 3.73
N SER A 136 -13.80 -24.58 2.85
CA SER A 136 -12.38 -24.44 3.18
C SER A 136 -11.86 -23.04 2.85
N CYS A 137 -12.34 -22.03 3.60
CA CYS A 137 -12.03 -20.62 3.36
C CYS A 137 -10.54 -20.26 3.41
N LEU A 138 -9.74 -20.97 4.22
CA LEU A 138 -8.30 -20.74 4.29
C LEU A 138 -7.59 -21.09 2.98
N SER A 139 -7.95 -22.22 2.38
CA SER A 139 -7.36 -22.66 1.11
C SER A 139 -7.72 -21.69 -0.02
N ALA A 140 -8.98 -21.25 -0.06
CA ALA A 140 -9.45 -20.23 -1.01
C ALA A 140 -8.67 -18.90 -0.86
N ALA A 141 -8.43 -18.43 0.37
CA ALA A 141 -7.64 -17.24 0.64
C ALA A 141 -6.18 -17.40 0.20
N GLN A 142 -5.54 -18.53 0.54
CA GLN A 142 -4.16 -18.82 0.14
C GLN A 142 -4.01 -18.89 -1.39
N LEU A 143 -4.93 -19.55 -2.09
CA LEU A 143 -4.95 -19.62 -3.55
C LEU A 143 -5.10 -18.23 -4.18
N PHE A 144 -5.97 -17.38 -3.63
CA PHE A 144 -6.11 -16.00 -4.08
C PHE A 144 -4.81 -15.19 -3.91
N PHE A 145 -4.10 -15.36 -2.79
CA PHE A 145 -2.81 -14.70 -2.57
C PHE A 145 -1.71 -15.21 -3.50
N ILE A 146 -1.64 -16.52 -3.73
CA ILE A 146 -0.71 -17.11 -4.69
C ILE A 146 -1.00 -16.57 -6.09
N ALA A 147 -2.27 -16.54 -6.49
CA ALA A 147 -2.69 -15.96 -7.78
C ALA A 147 -2.30 -14.48 -7.87
N SER A 148 -2.47 -13.71 -6.79
CA SER A 148 -2.09 -12.29 -6.72
C SER A 148 -0.59 -12.10 -6.85
N HIS A 149 0.20 -12.93 -6.17
CA HIS A 149 1.64 -12.90 -6.27
C HIS A 149 2.13 -13.27 -7.67
N VAL A 150 1.56 -14.33 -8.26
CA VAL A 150 1.84 -14.76 -9.63
C VAL A 150 1.47 -13.64 -10.63
N HIS A 151 0.34 -12.97 -10.44
CA HIS A 151 -0.05 -11.82 -11.25
C HIS A 151 0.97 -10.68 -11.17
N THR A 152 1.35 -10.24 -9.97
CA THR A 152 2.37 -9.19 -9.81
C THR A 152 3.72 -9.60 -10.40
N HIS A 153 4.05 -10.89 -10.36
CA HIS A 153 5.23 -11.43 -11.02
C HIS A 153 5.12 -11.35 -12.54
N LEU A 154 3.98 -11.70 -13.13
CA LEU A 154 3.72 -11.54 -14.56
C LEU A 154 3.74 -10.06 -14.98
N GLU A 155 3.08 -9.15 -14.25
CA GLU A 155 3.09 -7.72 -14.60
C GLU A 155 4.50 -7.12 -14.64
N LEU A 156 5.38 -7.57 -13.74
CA LEU A 156 6.76 -7.11 -13.64
C LEU A 156 7.71 -7.77 -14.65
N ASN A 157 7.27 -8.82 -15.36
CA ASN A 157 8.09 -9.52 -16.35
C ASN A 157 7.98 -8.82 -17.72
N PRO A 158 9.07 -8.21 -18.24
CA PRO A 158 9.06 -7.55 -19.55
C PRO A 158 8.88 -8.54 -20.71
N ASP A 159 9.24 -9.82 -20.50
CA ASP A 159 9.16 -10.91 -21.48
C ASP A 159 7.70 -11.19 -21.98
N LEU A 160 6.68 -10.66 -21.31
CA LEU A 160 5.27 -10.80 -21.69
C LEU A 160 4.82 -9.79 -22.76
N GLU A 161 5.49 -8.65 -22.88
CA GLU A 161 5.23 -7.69 -23.97
C GLU A 161 5.68 -8.28 -25.31
N GLU A 162 6.84 -8.94 -25.33
CA GLU A 162 7.34 -9.65 -26.52
C GLU A 162 6.41 -10.79 -26.96
N ALA A 163 5.64 -11.36 -26.03
CA ALA A 163 4.74 -12.48 -26.29
C ALA A 163 3.28 -12.06 -26.58
N GLY A 164 2.94 -10.77 -26.50
CA GLY A 164 1.59 -10.23 -26.79
C GLY A 164 0.49 -10.65 -25.80
N LEU A 165 0.80 -11.42 -24.77
CA LEU A 165 -0.15 -12.03 -23.82
C LEU A 165 -0.45 -11.14 -22.61
N LYS A 166 0.22 -9.99 -22.48
CA LYS A 166 0.07 -9.07 -21.34
C LYS A 166 -1.36 -8.53 -21.20
N ALA A 167 -2.01 -8.19 -22.32
CA ALA A 167 -3.36 -7.65 -22.31
C ALA A 167 -4.41 -8.68 -21.85
N GLU A 168 -4.29 -9.94 -22.26
CA GLU A 168 -5.21 -11.01 -21.87
C GLU A 168 -5.05 -11.39 -20.38
N ALA A 169 -3.82 -11.46 -19.89
CA ALA A 169 -3.54 -11.74 -18.48
C ALA A 169 -4.04 -10.61 -17.55
N LEU A 170 -3.93 -9.35 -17.97
CA LEU A 170 -4.42 -8.18 -17.23
C LEU A 170 -5.95 -8.11 -17.21
N LEU A 171 -6.61 -8.32 -18.37
CA LEU A 171 -8.07 -8.28 -18.45
C LEU A 171 -8.70 -9.38 -17.60
N ARG A 172 -8.16 -10.61 -17.66
CA ARG A 172 -8.68 -11.73 -16.88
C ARG A 172 -8.39 -11.62 -15.38
N TRP A 173 -7.28 -10.98 -15.00
CA TRP A 173 -7.04 -10.67 -13.59
C TRP A 173 -8.04 -9.68 -13.01
N SER A 174 -8.60 -8.77 -13.81
CA SER A 174 -9.66 -7.87 -13.35
C SER A 174 -10.90 -8.61 -12.86
N ASP A 175 -11.19 -9.80 -13.42
CA ASP A 175 -12.24 -10.70 -12.95
C ASP A 175 -11.84 -11.37 -11.63
N VAL A 176 -10.57 -11.79 -11.49
CA VAL A 176 -10.04 -12.41 -10.26
C VAL A 176 -9.96 -11.42 -9.10
N GLY A 177 -9.58 -10.17 -9.36
CA GLY A 177 -9.55 -9.11 -8.36
C GLY A 177 -10.94 -8.80 -7.76
N GLN A 178 -12.00 -9.01 -8.55
CA GLN A 178 -13.38 -8.89 -8.08
C GLN A 178 -13.80 -10.05 -7.17
N LEU A 179 -13.11 -11.20 -7.20
CA LEU A 179 -13.40 -12.38 -6.35
C LEU A 179 -13.12 -12.15 -4.87
N LYS A 180 -12.27 -11.17 -4.53
CA LYS A 180 -11.97 -10.85 -3.12
C LYS A 180 -13.23 -10.54 -2.32
N LYS A 181 -14.16 -9.76 -2.89
CA LYS A 181 -15.42 -9.36 -2.25
C LYS A 181 -16.37 -10.54 -1.98
N PRO A 182 -16.73 -11.39 -2.96
CA PRO A 182 -17.58 -12.56 -2.73
C PRO A 182 -16.92 -13.61 -1.84
N VAL A 183 -15.60 -13.81 -1.91
CA VAL A 183 -14.87 -14.70 -0.99
C VAL A 183 -15.03 -14.21 0.46
N VAL A 184 -14.80 -12.92 0.72
CA VAL A 184 -14.98 -12.34 2.07
C VAL A 184 -16.44 -12.38 2.53
N ALA A 185 -17.40 -12.13 1.63
CA ALA A 185 -18.81 -12.24 1.94
C ALA A 185 -19.21 -13.68 2.33
N ARG A 186 -18.74 -14.68 1.57
CA ARG A 186 -18.99 -16.09 1.91
C ARG A 186 -18.29 -16.54 3.18
N CYS A 187 -17.06 -16.11 3.44
CA CYS A 187 -16.39 -16.35 4.72
C CYS A 187 -17.17 -15.75 5.89
N ARG A 188 -17.75 -14.54 5.73
CA ARG A 188 -18.59 -13.89 6.74
C ARG A 188 -19.94 -14.60 6.93
N GLU A 189 -20.58 -15.06 5.86
CA GLU A 189 -21.82 -15.84 5.94
C GLU A 189 -21.61 -17.17 6.66
N LEU A 190 -20.51 -17.89 6.38
CA LEU A 190 -20.17 -19.14 7.08
C LEU A 190 -19.84 -18.92 8.57
N LEU A 191 -19.32 -17.74 8.93
CA LEU A 191 -19.10 -17.35 10.33
C LEU A 191 -20.38 -16.86 11.03
N ALA A 192 -21.35 -16.33 10.29
CA ALA A 192 -22.63 -15.83 10.80
C ALA A 192 -23.69 -16.93 10.92
N GLN A 193 -23.51 -18.07 10.24
CA GLN A 193 -24.40 -19.22 10.40
C GLN A 193 -24.35 -19.71 11.86
N PRO A 194 -25.51 -19.89 12.54
CA PRO A 194 -25.54 -20.44 13.88
C PRO A 194 -24.90 -21.82 13.83
N ILE A 195 -24.04 -22.13 14.81
CA ILE A 195 -23.39 -23.43 14.95
C ILE A 195 -24.50 -24.49 15.12
N THR A 196 -25.03 -25.01 14.01
CA THR A 196 -26.06 -26.02 14.06
C THR A 196 -25.44 -27.27 14.64
N PHE A 197 -26.11 -27.81 15.64
CA PHE A 197 -25.67 -28.91 16.49
C PHE A 197 -25.71 -30.24 15.72
N SER A 198 -24.93 -30.39 14.65
CA SER A 198 -24.80 -31.67 13.94
C SER A 198 -23.42 -32.29 14.15
N ALA A 199 -23.38 -33.29 15.03
CA ALA A 199 -22.56 -34.50 15.03
C ALA A 199 -21.13 -34.46 14.44
N GLY A 200 -20.29 -33.50 14.86
CA GLY A 200 -18.84 -33.53 14.62
C GLY A 200 -18.05 -33.25 15.90
N SER A 201 -16.85 -33.81 16.04
CA SER A 201 -15.93 -33.55 17.16
C SER A 201 -15.81 -32.04 17.44
N LEU A 202 -15.78 -31.64 18.72
CA LEU A 202 -15.60 -30.24 19.13
C LEU A 202 -14.27 -29.65 18.60
N CYS A 203 -13.25 -30.50 18.41
CA CYS A 203 -11.92 -30.12 17.93
C CYS A 203 -11.97 -29.63 16.46
N ASP A 204 -12.62 -30.39 15.58
CA ASP A 204 -12.70 -30.09 14.14
C ASP A 204 -13.45 -28.78 13.87
N ARG A 205 -14.42 -28.42 14.72
CA ARG A 205 -15.19 -27.17 14.60
C ARG A 205 -14.41 -25.95 15.08
N SER A 206 -13.63 -26.07 16.15
CA SER A 206 -12.72 -24.99 16.57
C SER A 206 -11.65 -24.71 15.51
N GLN A 207 -11.17 -25.76 14.82
CA GLN A 207 -10.22 -25.65 13.73
C GLN A 207 -10.85 -25.00 12.50
N ALA A 208 -12.07 -25.40 12.11
CA ALA A 208 -12.80 -24.75 11.04
C ALA A 208 -13.00 -23.25 11.34
N PHE A 209 -13.48 -22.90 12.54
CA PHE A 209 -13.66 -21.50 12.93
C PHE A 209 -12.35 -20.69 12.87
N ALA A 210 -11.25 -21.24 13.41
CA ALA A 210 -9.94 -20.61 13.35
C ALA A 210 -9.44 -20.44 11.90
N GLN A 211 -9.71 -21.39 11.01
CA GLN A 211 -9.37 -21.30 9.59
C GLN A 211 -10.15 -20.20 8.87
N HIS A 212 -11.43 -20.01 9.18
CA HIS A 212 -12.25 -18.96 8.59
C HIS A 212 -11.83 -17.56 9.09
N LEU A 213 -11.48 -17.45 10.37
CA LEU A 213 -10.95 -16.22 10.96
C LEU A 213 -9.56 -15.88 10.39
N ALA A 214 -8.68 -16.87 10.25
CA ALA A 214 -7.38 -16.72 9.59
C ALA A 214 -7.52 -16.32 8.11
N ALA A 215 -8.50 -16.87 7.40
CA ALA A 215 -8.80 -16.47 6.02
C ALA A 215 -9.22 -15.00 5.92
N LEU A 216 -10.06 -14.52 6.85
CA LEU A 216 -10.46 -13.11 6.92
C LEU A 216 -9.30 -12.18 7.29
N MET A 217 -8.45 -12.58 8.23
CA MET A 217 -7.23 -11.84 8.57
C MET A 217 -6.33 -11.69 7.35
N LEU A 218 -6.11 -12.79 6.62
CA LEU A 218 -5.29 -12.78 5.41
C LEU A 218 -5.91 -11.88 4.35
N LEU A 219 -7.19 -12.07 4.00
CA LEU A 219 -7.86 -11.32 2.93
C LEU A 219 -7.97 -9.82 3.19
N ASN A 220 -8.26 -9.42 4.43
CA ASN A 220 -8.45 -8.00 4.75
C ASN A 220 -7.15 -7.30 5.14
N GLY A 221 -6.06 -8.03 5.41
CA GLY A 221 -4.81 -7.46 5.93
C GLY A 221 -5.01 -6.73 7.27
N LEU A 222 -6.10 -7.03 7.97
CA LEU A 222 -6.51 -6.38 9.21
C LEU A 222 -5.86 -7.09 10.40
N GLY A 223 -5.44 -6.30 11.39
CA GLY A 223 -4.95 -6.81 12.67
C GLY A 223 -6.03 -7.64 13.37
N ILE A 224 -5.60 -8.55 14.25
CA ILE A 224 -6.46 -9.47 15.02
C ILE A 224 -7.63 -8.71 15.69
N GLU A 225 -7.35 -7.51 16.22
CA GLU A 225 -8.35 -6.67 16.91
C GLU A 225 -9.46 -6.17 15.98
N ALA A 226 -9.13 -5.77 14.75
CA ALA A 226 -10.13 -5.29 13.79
C ALA A 226 -11.00 -6.44 13.26
N VAL A 227 -10.44 -7.65 13.12
CA VAL A 227 -11.20 -8.84 12.73
C VAL A 227 -12.13 -9.30 13.85
N ILE A 228 -11.70 -9.19 15.11
CA ILE A 228 -12.54 -9.47 16.28
C ILE A 228 -13.64 -8.41 16.44
N ALA A 229 -13.34 -7.13 16.21
CA ALA A 229 -14.35 -6.06 16.22
C ALA A 229 -15.39 -6.22 15.09
N ASP A 230 -14.94 -6.61 13.88
CA ASP A 230 -15.84 -6.97 12.77
C ASP A 230 -16.71 -8.19 13.12
N PHE A 231 -16.17 -9.17 13.85
CA PHE A 231 -16.94 -10.31 14.31
C PHE A 231 -18.00 -9.93 15.35
N PHE A 232 -17.66 -9.03 16.29
CA PHE A 232 -18.63 -8.52 17.26
C PHE A 232 -19.69 -7.61 16.66
N SER A 233 -19.43 -6.96 15.52
CA SER A 233 -20.44 -6.15 14.82
C SER A 233 -21.37 -6.96 13.92
N LEU A 234 -20.97 -8.19 13.56
CA LEU A 234 -21.76 -9.14 12.76
C LEU A 234 -22.75 -9.98 13.60
N ARG A 235 -22.75 -9.84 14.93
CA ARG A 235 -23.61 -10.57 15.87
C ARG A 235 -24.53 -9.61 16.63
#